data_AF-A0A3M0LUV2-F1
#
_entry.id   AF-A0A3M0LUV2-F1
#
_cell.length_a   1.000
_cell.length_b   1.000
_cell.length_c   1.000
_cell.angle_alpha   90.00
_cell.angle_beta   90.00
_cell.angle_gamma   90.00
#
_symmetry.space_group_name_H-M   'P 1'
#
loop_
_entity.id
_entity.type
_entity.pdbx_description
1 polymer ?
#
loop_
_entity_poly.entity_id
_entity_poly.type
_entity_poly.pdbx_seq_one_letter_code
_entity_poly.pdbx_strand_id
1 'polypeptide(L)'
;MTKNKPTMREQLLTDHAYKVVRIISLCELLLVLILPLFKLMDLSVGVLGFHWLTLGDLFTTFFQRQHILFIISMLLGELLALIICVILFFYIIWASGNMVFGK
;
A
#
# COMPACT_ATOMS: atom_id res chain seq x y z
N MET A 1 23.28 4.19 -33.10
CA MET A 1 22.11 4.01 -32.22
C MET A 1 22.38 2.83 -31.29
N THR A 2 22.97 3.09 -30.12
CA THR A 2 23.19 2.06 -29.09
C THR A 2 21.87 1.80 -28.38
N LYS A 3 21.27 0.66 -28.70
CA LYS A 3 20.07 0.13 -28.03
C LYS A 3 20.53 -0.36 -26.65
N ASN A 4 20.46 0.50 -25.63
CA ASN A 4 20.63 0.09 -24.24
C ASN A 4 19.48 -0.86 -23.89
N LYS A 5 19.69 -2.16 -24.11
CA LYS A 5 18.87 -3.19 -23.49
C LYS A 5 19.11 -3.05 -21.97
N PRO A 6 18.09 -2.85 -21.15
CA PRO A 6 18.27 -2.91 -19.70
C PRO A 6 18.87 -4.29 -19.40
N THR A 7 20.03 -4.28 -18.77
CA THR A 7 20.72 -5.52 -18.44
C THR A 7 19.82 -6.30 -17.50
N MET A 8 19.71 -7.61 -17.70
CA MET A 8 18.86 -8.55 -16.95
C MET A 8 18.92 -8.36 -15.41
N ARG A 9 19.99 -7.75 -14.91
CA ARG A 9 20.23 -7.34 -13.53
C ARG A 9 19.34 -6.20 -13.03
N GLU A 10 18.99 -5.21 -13.87
CA GLU A 10 18.07 -4.11 -13.52
C GLU A 10 16.62 -4.59 -13.40
N GLN A 11 16.20 -5.53 -14.27
CA GLN A 11 14.88 -6.18 -14.19
C GLN A 11 14.78 -7.12 -12.97
N LEU A 12 15.86 -7.86 -12.64
CA LEU A 12 15.92 -8.71 -11.44
C LEU A 12 15.86 -7.89 -10.15
N LEU A 13 16.51 -6.72 -10.11
CA LEU A 13 16.45 -5.79 -8.98
C LEU A 13 15.04 -5.24 -8.78
N THR A 14 14.32 -4.89 -9.86
CA THR A 14 12.92 -4.43 -9.77
C THR A 14 11.96 -5.55 -9.39
N ASP A 15 12.18 -6.79 -9.81
CA ASP A 15 11.38 -7.95 -9.38
C ASP A 15 11.61 -8.34 -7.93
N HIS A 16 12.87 -8.35 -7.48
CA HIS A 16 13.19 -8.63 -6.08
C HIS A 16 12.66 -7.53 -5.17
N ALA A 17 12.89 -6.26 -5.50
CA ALA A 17 12.36 -5.12 -4.74
C ALA A 17 10.83 -5.18 -4.65
N TYR A 18 10.13 -5.44 -5.77
CA TYR A 18 8.67 -5.58 -5.76
C TYR A 18 8.18 -6.72 -4.85
N LYS A 19 8.87 -7.87 -4.82
CA LYS A 19 8.55 -8.96 -3.88
C LYS A 19 8.75 -8.54 -2.42
N VAL A 20 9.84 -7.82 -2.13
CA VAL A 20 10.12 -7.33 -0.78
C VAL A 20 9.06 -6.32 -0.33
N VAL A 21 8.76 -5.31 -1.14
CA VAL A 21 7.72 -4.31 -0.86
C VAL A 21 6.36 -4.99 -0.67
N ARG A 22 6.06 -6.03 -1.44
CA ARG A 22 4.83 -6.82 -1.27
C ARG A 22 4.76 -7.50 0.09
N ILE A 23 5.87 -8.07 0.56
CA ILE A 23 5.94 -8.68 1.89
C ILE A 23 5.79 -7.61 2.98
N ILE A 24 6.46 -6.47 2.84
CA ILE A 24 6.33 -5.34 3.77
C ILE A 24 4.88 -4.88 3.87
N SER A 25 4.20 -4.70 2.73
CA SER A 25 2.79 -4.32 2.68
C SER A 25 1.90 -5.34 3.38
N LEU A 26 2.17 -6.65 3.23
CA LEU A 26 1.42 -7.68 3.96
C LEU A 26 1.65 -7.60 5.49
N CYS A 27 2.88 -7.33 5.93
CA CYS A 27 3.18 -7.13 7.34
C CYS A 27 2.47 -5.88 7.90
N GLU A 28 2.51 -4.77 7.17
CA GLU A 28 1.81 -3.54 7.54
C GLU A 28 0.29 -3.76 7.62
N LEU A 29 -0.29 -4.48 6.66
CA LEU A 29 -1.71 -4.83 6.69
C LEU A 29 -2.08 -5.59 7.96
N LEU A 30 -1.27 -6.58 8.37
CA LEU A 30 -1.50 -7.30 9.62
C LEU A 30 -1.45 -6.37 10.84
N LEU A 31 -0.51 -5.42 10.86
CA LEU A 31 -0.43 -4.42 11.92
C LEU A 31 -1.65 -3.50 11.94
N VAL A 32 -2.13 -3.03 10.78
CA VAL A 32 -3.37 -2.24 10.65
C VAL A 32 -4.58 -2.99 11.22
N LEU A 33 -4.63 -4.31 11.03
CA LEU A 33 -5.71 -5.15 11.55
C LEU A 33 -5.61 -5.39 13.06
N ILE A 34 -4.40 -5.52 13.60
CA ILE A 34 -4.20 -5.94 15.00
C ILE A 34 -4.16 -4.75 15.96
N LEU A 35 -3.51 -3.64 15.58
CA LEU A 35 -3.28 -2.49 16.47
C LEU A 35 -4.55 -1.84 17.04
N PRO A 36 -5.66 -1.71 16.29
CA PRO A 36 -6.88 -1.10 16.82
C PRO A 36 -7.46 -1.85 18.02
N LEU A 37 -7.22 -3.17 18.12
CA LEU A 37 -7.68 -4.00 19.24
C LEU A 37 -7.03 -3.60 20.58
N PHE A 38 -5.86 -2.97 20.52
CA PHE A 38 -5.14 -2.46 21.69
C PHE A 38 -5.51 -1.00 22.02
N LYS A 39 -6.47 -0.40 21.29
CA LYS A 39 -6.89 1.01 21.45
C LYS A 39 -5.78 2.03 21.24
N LEU A 40 -4.72 1.66 20.51
CA LEU A 40 -3.61 2.53 20.14
C LEU A 40 -3.94 3.29 18.85
N MET A 41 -4.85 4.27 18.93
CA MET A 41 -5.41 4.92 17.73
C MET A 41 -4.37 5.69 16.92
N ASP A 42 -3.54 6.50 17.56
CA ASP A 42 -2.50 7.29 16.87
C ASP A 42 -1.51 6.39 16.12
N LEU A 43 -1.11 5.28 16.74
CA LEU A 43 -0.23 4.30 16.13
C LEU A 43 -0.94 3.56 14.97
N SER A 44 -2.21 3.20 15.14
CA SER A 44 -3.00 2.53 14.09
C SER A 44 -3.15 3.42 12.85
N VAL A 45 -3.42 4.71 13.05
CA VAL A 45 -3.50 5.70 11.95
C VAL A 45 -2.12 5.94 11.33
N GLY A 46 -1.05 5.99 12.13
CA GLY A 46 0.32 6.08 11.64
C GLY A 46 0.69 4.90 10.74
N VAL A 47 0.43 3.67 11.19
CA VAL A 47 0.66 2.45 10.39
C VAL A 47 -0.21 2.41 9.15
N LEU A 48 -1.46 2.88 9.21
CA LEU A 48 -2.31 3.03 8.03
C LEU A 48 -1.68 3.98 7.00
N GLY A 49 -1.10 5.10 7.44
CA GLY A 49 -0.39 6.04 6.57
C GLY A 49 0.81 5.41 5.87
N PHE A 50 1.63 4.64 6.60
CA PHE A 50 2.72 3.87 5.99
C PHE A 50 2.18 2.85 4.98
N HIS A 51 1.12 2.14 5.35
CA HIS A 51 0.49 1.15 4.49
C HIS A 51 -0.04 1.75 3.18
N TRP A 52 -0.58 2.97 3.23
CA TRP A 52 -0.98 3.71 2.03
C TRP A 52 0.21 3.88 1.09
N LEU A 53 1.32 4.45 1.57
CA LEU A 53 2.51 4.71 0.72
C LEU A 53 3.03 3.41 0.08
N THR A 54 3.13 2.33 0.86
CA THR A 54 3.60 1.04 0.37
C THR A 54 2.63 0.42 -0.66
N LEU A 55 1.32 0.53 -0.44
CA LEU A 55 0.30 0.08 -1.41
C LEU A 55 0.31 0.92 -2.69
N GLY A 56 0.46 2.23 -2.58
CA GLY A 56 0.53 3.16 -3.71
C GLY A 56 1.68 2.79 -4.65
N ASP A 57 2.87 2.54 -4.09
CA ASP A 57 4.04 2.11 -4.85
C ASP A 57 3.84 0.71 -5.48
N LEU A 58 3.25 -0.23 -4.73
CA LEU A 58 2.93 -1.57 -5.24
C LEU A 58 1.98 -1.52 -6.43
N PHE A 59 0.87 -0.77 -6.33
CA PHE A 59 -0.09 -0.68 -7.41
C PHE A 59 0.47 0.09 -8.60
N THR A 60 1.21 1.17 -8.36
CA THR A 60 1.90 1.92 -9.42
C THR A 60 2.85 1.01 -10.19
N THR A 61 3.67 0.25 -9.48
CA THR A 61 4.59 -0.72 -10.08
C THR A 61 3.84 -1.85 -10.80
N PHE A 62 2.73 -2.34 -10.24
CA PHE A 62 1.88 -3.35 -10.87
C PHE A 62 1.31 -2.86 -12.21
N PHE A 63 0.77 -1.65 -12.26
CA PHE A 63 0.20 -1.07 -13.48
C PHE A 63 1.28 -0.76 -14.53
N GLN A 64 2.48 -0.33 -14.12
CA GLN A 64 3.61 -0.14 -15.04
C GLN A 64 4.05 -1.46 -15.69
N ARG A 65 4.02 -2.58 -14.95
CA ARG A 65 4.29 -3.93 -15.51
C ARG A 65 3.26 -4.36 -16.55
N GLN A 66 2.05 -3.80 -16.49
CA GLN A 66 1.00 -4.00 -17.51
C GLN A 66 1.13 -3.03 -18.69
N HIS A 67 2.29 -2.36 -18.84
CA HIS A 67 2.57 -1.40 -19.92
C HIS A 67 1.67 -0.15 -19.93
N ILE A 68 1.11 0.23 -18.78
CA ILE A 68 0.40 1.50 -18.62
C ILE A 68 1.42 2.64 -18.49
N LEU A 69 1.08 3.83 -19.03
CA LEU A 69 1.88 5.04 -18.90
C LEU A 69 2.14 5.38 -17.42
N PHE A 70 3.39 5.73 -17.09
CA PHE A 70 3.85 6.01 -15.73
C PHE A 70 2.90 6.91 -14.91
N ILE A 71 2.49 8.04 -15.50
CA ILE A 71 1.60 9.02 -14.83
C ILE A 71 0.23 8.41 -14.52
N ILE A 72 -0.32 7.63 -15.46
CA ILE A 72 -1.61 6.97 -15.29
C ILE A 72 -1.49 5.87 -14.24
N SER A 73 -0.41 5.10 -14.25
CA SER A 73 -0.14 4.08 -13.23
C SER A 73 -0.03 4.66 -11.83
N MET A 74 0.63 5.81 -11.67
CA MET A 74 0.76 6.50 -10.39
C MET A 74 -0.61 6.98 -9.89
N LEU A 75 -1.40 7.64 -10.74
CA LEU A 75 -2.75 8.07 -10.41
C LEU A 75 -3.66 6.89 -10.02
N LEU A 76 -3.64 5.82 -10.80
CA LEU A 76 -4.49 4.65 -10.57
C LEU A 76 -4.05 3.88 -9.32
N GLY A 77 -2.74 3.80 -9.07
CA GLY A 77 -2.18 3.15 -7.89
C GLY A 77 -2.53 3.88 -6.60
N GLU A 78 -2.33 5.19 -6.57
CA GLU A 78 -2.72 6.03 -5.42
C GLU A 78 -4.23 6.01 -5.19
N LEU A 79 -5.04 6.06 -6.25
CA LEU A 79 -6.50 5.99 -6.12
C LEU A 79 -6.95 4.65 -5.51
N LEU A 80 -6.40 3.52 -5.95
CA LEU A 80 -6.70 2.22 -5.35
C LEU A 80 -6.25 2.14 -3.89
N ALA A 81 -5.03 2.61 -3.60
CA ALA A 81 -4.48 2.60 -2.24
C ALA A 81 -5.34 3.46 -1.30
N LEU A 82 -5.80 4.62 -1.75
CA LEU A 82 -6.71 5.48 -1.01
C LEU A 82 -8.04 4.77 -0.69
N ILE A 83 -8.68 4.12 -1.66
CA ILE A 83 -9.93 3.38 -1.44
C ILE A 83 -9.75 2.31 -0.35
N ILE A 84 -8.68 1.52 -0.44
CA ILE A 84 -8.37 0.49 0.56
C ILE A 84 -8.11 1.13 1.93
N CYS A 85 -7.34 2.20 1.99
CA CYS A 85 -7.00 2.87 3.25
C CYS A 85 -8.22 3.52 3.91
N VAL A 86 -9.18 4.07 3.14
CA VAL A 86 -10.44 4.58 3.67
C VAL A 86 -11.25 3.45 4.32
N ILE A 87 -11.34 2.28 3.68
CA ILE A 87 -12.02 1.11 4.25
C ILE A 87 -11.34 0.68 5.56
N LEU A 88 -10.01 0.58 5.56
CA LEU A 88 -9.23 0.22 6.74
C LEU A 88 -9.33 1.27 7.86
N PHE A 89 -9.46 2.55 7.52
CA PHE A 89 -9.68 3.62 8.49
C PHE A 89 -11.01 3.46 9.23
N PHE A 90 -12.10 3.18 8.52
CA PHE A 90 -13.38 2.86 9.17
C PHE A 90 -13.28 1.62 10.05
N TYR A 91 -12.55 0.60 9.60
CA TYR A 91 -12.24 -0.56 10.42
C TYR A 91 -11.50 -0.18 11.71
N ILE A 92 -10.47 0.67 11.65
CA ILE A 92 -9.71 1.13 12.82
C ILE A 92 -10.64 1.84 13.81
N ILE A 93 -11.50 2.75 13.35
CA ILE A 93 -12.45 3.47 14.23
C ILE A 93 -13.43 2.49 14.88
N TRP A 94 -13.93 1.51 14.12
CA TRP A 94 -14.83 0.48 14.63
C TRP A 94 -14.16 -0.40 15.69
N ALA A 95 -13.02 -1.00 15.33
CA ALA A 95 -12.30 -1.97 16.16
C ALA A 95 -11.70 -1.35 17.43
N SER A 96 -11.37 -0.06 17.40
CA SER A 96 -10.93 0.69 18.59
C SER A 96 -12.08 1.03 19.55
N GLY A 97 -13.34 0.78 19.18
CA GLY A 97 -14.52 1.11 19.97
C GLY A 97 -14.87 2.60 19.95
N ASN A 98 -14.32 3.35 19.00
CA ASN A 98 -14.56 4.79 18.83
C ASN A 98 -15.77 5.10 17.93
N MET A 99 -16.49 4.08 17.44
CA MET A 99 -17.79 4.26 16.81
C MET A 99 -18.88 4.42 17.87
N VAL A 100 -19.44 5.62 17.98
CA VAL A 100 -20.71 5.84 18.67
C VAL A 100 -21.82 5.47 17.69
N PHE A 101 -22.34 4.24 17.76
CA PHE A 101 -23.64 3.94 17.18
C PHE A 101 -24.66 4.74 17.99
N GLY A 102 -25.28 5.74 17.37
CA GLY A 102 -26.39 6.49 17.98
C GLY A 102 -27.43 5.50 18.50
N LYS A 103 -27.75 5.62 19.79
CA LYS A 103 -28.87 4.88 20.41
C LYS A 103 -30.19 5.34 19.84
#